data_AF-A0A8I5N333-F1
#
_entry.id   AF-A0A8I5N333-F1
#
_cell.length_a   1.000
_cell.length_b   1.000
_cell.length_c   1.000
_cell.angle_alpha   90.00
_cell.angle_beta   90.00
_cell.angle_gamma   90.00
#
_symmetry.space_group_name_H-M   'P 1'
#
loop_
_entity.id
_entity.type
_entity.pdbx_description
1 polymer ?
#
loop_
_entity_poly.entity_id
_entity_poly.type
_entity_poly.pdbx_seq_one_letter_code
_entity_poly.pdbx_strand_id
1 'polypeptide(L)'
;MLSVTLIVAVIYSQVQRQTASLPTLGTHSNLCTHFSSFGRPGYRWSSPWLRVRAAAEASVSLWFRVAAIMFSSSSLKVAVVCVSNINRSMEAHSILRRKGLSVWSFGTESTVRLPGPRPGRPVVYDFAATYKEMYNDLVRKDRECYTHNGILHILGRNERIKPGPERFQECTDFFDVIFTCEESVYDTVVEDLCSREQQTLQPVHVINMDIKA
;
A
#
# COMPACT_ATOMS: atom_id res chain seq x y z
N MET A 1 12.96 0.34 -21.62
CA MET A 1 12.70 -0.87 -20.80
C MET A 1 12.27 -0.40 -19.41
N LEU A 2 11.01 -0.62 -19.02
CA LEU A 2 10.57 -0.40 -17.64
C LEU A 2 11.16 -1.51 -16.78
N SER A 3 12.12 -1.19 -15.91
CA SER A 3 12.61 -2.14 -14.91
C SER A 3 11.54 -2.22 -13.82
N VAL A 4 10.75 -3.29 -13.84
CA VAL A 4 9.77 -3.56 -12.77
C VAL A 4 10.47 -4.43 -11.73
N THR A 5 10.90 -3.83 -10.63
CA THR A 5 11.35 -4.59 -9.45
C THR A 5 10.11 -5.08 -8.72
N LEU A 6 9.85 -6.39 -8.77
CA LEU A 6 8.73 -7.01 -8.07
C LEU A 6 9.19 -7.39 -6.66
N ILE A 7 8.66 -6.72 -5.63
CA ILE A 7 8.83 -7.11 -4.23
C ILE A 7 7.51 -7.74 -3.78
N VAL A 8 7.54 -8.98 -3.30
CA VAL A 8 6.36 -9.70 -2.82
C VAL A 8 6.57 -10.08 -1.36
N ALA A 9 5.71 -9.56 -0.48
CA ALA A 9 5.53 -10.11 0.86
C ALA A 9 4.20 -10.85 0.93
N VAL A 10 4.25 -12.06 1.50
CA VAL A 10 3.05 -12.72 2.02
C VAL A 10 3.10 -12.51 3.53
N ILE A 11 2.23 -11.63 4.02
CA ILE A 11 2.18 -11.35 5.46
C ILE A 11 1.29 -12.43 6.07
N TYR A 12 1.95 -13.44 6.64
CA TYR A 12 1.30 -14.45 7.46
C TYR A 12 1.14 -13.92 8.87
N SER A 13 -0.04 -14.13 9.43
CA SER A 13 -0.33 -13.89 10.82
C SER A 13 0.55 -14.80 11.70
N GLN A 14 1.60 -14.24 12.31
CA GLN A 14 2.37 -14.96 13.33
C GLN A 14 1.68 -14.76 14.68
N VAL A 15 0.98 -15.80 15.14
CA VAL A 15 0.61 -15.92 16.55
C VAL A 15 1.91 -16.00 17.35
N GLN A 16 2.29 -14.91 18.02
CA GLN A 16 3.23 -14.97 19.13
C GLN A 16 2.61 -15.85 20.22
N ARG A 17 2.93 -17.15 20.22
CA ARG A 17 2.69 -17.98 21.40
C ARG A 17 3.62 -17.47 22.50
N GLN A 18 3.12 -16.57 23.34
CA GLN A 18 3.64 -16.43 24.69
C GLN A 18 3.37 -17.76 25.40
N THR A 19 4.36 -18.64 25.44
CA THR A 19 4.38 -19.70 26.45
C THR A 19 4.52 -19.02 27.80
N ALA A 20 3.44 -19.00 28.56
CA ALA A 20 3.40 -18.51 29.92
C ALA A 20 4.32 -19.35 30.83
N SER A 21 5.31 -18.69 31.43
CA SER A 21 5.85 -19.04 32.74
C SER A 21 6.47 -17.79 33.40
N LEU A 22 5.85 -17.32 34.50
CA LEU A 22 6.17 -16.18 35.38
C LEU A 22 7.54 -16.32 36.13
N PRO A 23 8.00 -15.36 36.96
CA PRO A 23 8.47 -14.02 36.63
C PRO A 23 9.85 -13.70 37.28
N THR A 24 10.69 -12.85 36.68
CA THR A 24 11.72 -12.13 37.46
C THR A 24 11.93 -10.71 36.91
N LEU A 25 11.89 -9.77 37.85
CA LEU A 25 12.13 -8.33 37.70
C LEU A 25 13.36 -8.00 36.85
N GLY A 26 13.26 -6.90 36.08
CA GLY A 26 14.45 -6.12 35.73
C GLY A 26 14.43 -5.46 34.35
N THR A 27 13.88 -4.24 34.30
CA THR A 27 14.32 -3.09 33.48
C THR A 27 14.45 -3.23 31.94
N HIS A 28 13.53 -2.53 31.26
CA HIS A 28 13.71 -1.76 30.02
C HIS A 28 14.72 -2.26 28.96
N SER A 29 14.21 -2.72 27.81
CA SER A 29 14.67 -2.22 26.50
C SER A 29 13.70 -2.62 25.38
N ASN A 30 13.16 -1.61 24.69
CA ASN A 30 12.44 -1.74 23.43
C ASN A 30 13.42 -2.20 22.35
N LEU A 31 13.19 -3.36 21.73
CA LEU A 31 13.90 -3.78 20.52
C LEU A 31 13.03 -3.51 19.29
N CYS A 32 12.84 -2.23 18.97
CA CYS A 32 12.62 -1.82 17.59
C CYS A 32 14.01 -1.61 16.98
N THR A 33 14.36 -2.43 15.99
CA THR A 33 15.65 -2.30 15.30
C THR A 33 15.60 -1.06 14.41
N HIS A 34 16.24 0.01 14.87
CA HIS A 34 16.61 1.18 14.09
C HIS A 34 17.27 0.77 12.76
N PHE A 35 16.70 1.21 11.63
CA PHE A 35 17.38 1.18 10.33
C PHE A 35 17.95 2.57 10.04
N SER A 36 19.24 2.76 10.32
CA SER A 36 20.04 3.87 9.81
C SER A 36 21.07 3.32 8.83
N SER A 37 20.99 3.80 7.58
CA SER A 37 21.98 3.60 6.52
C SER A 37 23.38 3.96 7.01
N PHE A 38 24.32 3.00 7.05
CA PHE A 38 25.74 3.25 6.77
C PHE A 38 26.42 1.91 6.43
N GLY A 39 27.05 1.85 5.25
CA GLY A 39 27.75 0.67 4.76
C GLY A 39 29.00 0.32 5.59
N ARG A 40 29.09 -0.96 5.97
CA ARG A 40 30.35 -1.66 6.27
C ARG A 40 30.27 -3.10 5.75
N PRO A 41 31.31 -3.63 5.10
CA PRO A 41 31.33 -5.02 4.64
C PRO A 41 31.70 -5.95 5.79
N GLY A 42 30.93 -7.02 6.03
CA GLY A 42 31.36 -8.08 6.95
C GLY A 42 30.30 -8.90 7.69
N TYR A 43 29.01 -8.56 7.61
CA TYR A 43 27.97 -9.32 8.31
C TYR A 43 27.02 -10.00 7.32
N ARG A 44 27.03 -11.33 7.32
CA ARG A 44 26.06 -12.17 6.61
C ARG A 44 24.75 -12.13 7.40
N TRP A 45 23.81 -11.31 6.94
CA TRP A 45 22.45 -11.28 7.45
C TRP A 45 21.73 -12.55 7.01
N SER A 46 21.47 -13.47 7.94
CA SER A 46 20.52 -14.56 7.74
C SER A 46 19.12 -14.03 8.02
N SER A 47 18.39 -13.67 6.96
CA SER A 47 17.01 -13.20 7.06
C SER A 47 16.09 -14.28 7.68
N PRO A 48 15.13 -13.94 8.56
CA PRO A 48 14.14 -14.89 9.09
C PRO A 48 13.05 -15.31 8.08
N TRP A 49 13.16 -14.91 6.81
CA TRP A 49 12.15 -15.25 5.81
C TRP A 49 12.21 -16.74 5.48
N LEU A 50 11.15 -17.45 5.84
CA LEU A 50 10.97 -18.85 5.51
C LEU A 50 10.94 -19.01 3.97
N ARG A 51 12.07 -19.45 3.39
CA ARG A 51 12.11 -19.94 2.00
C ARG A 51 11.42 -21.30 1.98
N VAL A 52 10.11 -21.32 1.74
CA VAL A 52 9.41 -22.57 1.48
C VAL A 52 9.85 -23.08 0.11
N ARG A 53 10.75 -24.07 0.10
CA ARG A 53 10.85 -25.00 -1.03
C ARG A 53 9.61 -25.88 -0.97
N ALA A 54 8.63 -25.58 -1.81
CA ALA A 54 7.48 -26.45 -1.98
C ALA A 54 7.96 -27.82 -2.50
N ALA A 55 7.92 -28.82 -1.63
CA ALA A 55 7.96 -30.21 -2.00
C ALA A 55 6.53 -30.75 -1.84
N ALA A 56 5.83 -30.95 -2.96
CA ALA A 56 4.61 -31.74 -2.97
C ALA A 56 4.32 -32.20 -4.41
N GLU A 57 4.73 -33.43 -4.72
CA GLU A 57 4.13 -34.21 -5.79
C GLU A 57 2.73 -34.66 -5.32
N ALA A 58 1.75 -33.79 -5.54
CA ALA A 58 0.36 -34.18 -5.61
C ALA A 58 -0.14 -33.81 -7.00
N SER A 59 -0.91 -34.69 -7.63
CA SER A 59 -1.38 -34.54 -9.02
C SER A 59 -1.85 -33.11 -9.26
N VAL A 60 -1.13 -32.40 -10.12
CA VAL A 60 -1.30 -30.98 -10.47
C VAL A 60 -2.78 -30.67 -10.75
N SER A 61 -3.51 -31.63 -11.32
CA SER A 61 -4.94 -31.57 -11.59
C SER A 61 -5.83 -31.42 -10.35
N LEU A 62 -5.51 -32.07 -9.22
CA LEU A 62 -6.29 -31.97 -7.99
C LEU A 62 -6.04 -30.64 -7.28
N TRP A 63 -4.79 -30.14 -7.31
CA TRP A 63 -4.45 -28.81 -6.83
C TRP A 63 -5.12 -27.71 -7.64
N PHE A 64 -5.13 -27.79 -8.97
CA PHE A 64 -5.87 -26.83 -9.79
C PHE A 64 -7.37 -26.89 -9.55
N ARG A 65 -7.94 -28.06 -9.27
CA ARG A 65 -9.37 -28.20 -8.94
C ARG A 65 -9.71 -27.67 -7.56
N VAL A 66 -8.87 -27.92 -6.55
CA VAL A 66 -9.04 -27.35 -5.20
C VAL A 66 -8.83 -25.84 -5.22
N ALA A 67 -7.78 -25.35 -5.90
CA ALA A 67 -7.56 -23.92 -6.10
C ALA A 67 -8.72 -23.29 -6.88
N ALA A 68 -9.22 -23.92 -7.96
CA ALA A 68 -10.37 -23.42 -8.69
C ALA A 68 -11.66 -23.46 -7.87
N ILE A 69 -11.87 -24.44 -6.99
CA ILE A 69 -13.02 -24.48 -6.07
C ILE A 69 -12.89 -23.41 -4.98
N MET A 70 -11.68 -23.15 -4.47
CA MET A 70 -11.41 -22.09 -3.50
C MET A 70 -11.44 -20.68 -4.12
N PHE A 71 -11.11 -20.55 -5.41
CA PHE A 71 -11.17 -19.31 -6.21
C PHE A 71 -12.47 -19.15 -7.01
N SER A 72 -13.38 -20.12 -6.97
CA SER A 72 -14.67 -19.98 -7.64
C SER A 72 -15.61 -19.18 -6.74
N SER A 73 -15.87 -17.95 -7.19
CA SER A 73 -16.99 -17.08 -6.78
C SER A 73 -16.76 -16.04 -5.68
N SER A 74 -15.53 -15.76 -5.26
CA SER A 74 -15.23 -14.54 -4.49
C SER A 74 -14.61 -13.46 -5.40
N SER A 75 -15.20 -12.26 -5.40
CA SER A 75 -14.60 -11.09 -6.07
C SER A 75 -13.30 -10.73 -5.37
N LEU A 76 -12.16 -10.84 -6.07
CA LEU A 76 -10.86 -10.44 -5.55
C LEU A 76 -10.90 -8.98 -5.07
N LYS A 77 -10.61 -8.74 -3.79
CA LYS A 77 -10.53 -7.41 -3.19
C LYS A 77 -9.11 -6.88 -3.31
N VAL A 78 -8.97 -5.82 -4.09
CA VAL A 78 -7.68 -5.22 -4.43
C VAL A 78 -7.56 -3.84 -3.80
N ALA A 79 -6.44 -3.54 -3.16
CA ALA A 79 -6.07 -2.17 -2.80
C ALA A 79 -4.87 -1.70 -3.63
N VAL A 80 -4.86 -0.41 -3.99
CA VAL A 80 -3.70 0.23 -4.62
C VAL A 80 -3.26 1.44 -3.78
N VAL A 81 -2.01 1.46 -3.35
CA VAL A 81 -1.51 2.44 -2.40
C VAL A 81 -0.36 3.25 -3.03
N CYS A 82 -0.44 4.57 -2.91
CA CYS A 82 0.66 5.47 -3.25
C CYS A 82 0.90 6.47 -2.12
N VAL A 83 1.65 7.54 -2.38
CA VAL A 83 1.98 8.59 -1.40
C VAL A 83 0.75 9.40 -0.99
N SER A 84 0.17 10.20 -1.90
CA SER A 84 -0.91 11.16 -1.57
C SER A 84 -2.30 10.79 -2.07
N ASN A 85 -2.48 9.59 -2.65
CA ASN A 85 -3.74 9.15 -3.26
C ASN A 85 -4.34 10.12 -4.30
N ILE A 86 -3.49 10.64 -5.19
CA ILE A 86 -3.90 11.61 -6.23
C ILE A 86 -3.74 11.04 -7.64
N ASN A 87 -2.55 10.54 -7.96
CA ASN A 87 -2.19 10.18 -9.33
C ASN A 87 -2.11 8.65 -9.51
N ARG A 88 -0.97 8.04 -9.19
CA ARG A 88 -0.67 6.62 -9.47
C ARG A 88 -1.74 5.66 -8.96
N SER A 89 -2.11 5.72 -7.67
CA SER A 89 -3.12 4.81 -7.13
C SER A 89 -4.52 5.05 -7.69
N MET A 90 -4.86 6.30 -8.02
CA MET A 90 -6.17 6.65 -8.57
C MET A 90 -6.31 6.31 -10.05
N GLU A 91 -5.22 6.39 -10.82
CA GLU A 91 -5.18 5.94 -12.21
C GLU A 91 -5.36 4.42 -12.28
N ALA A 92 -4.61 3.69 -11.45
CA ALA A 92 -4.75 2.25 -11.30
C ALA A 92 -6.17 1.87 -10.84
N HIS A 93 -6.74 2.57 -9.85
CA HIS A 93 -8.12 2.38 -9.42
C HIS A 93 -9.09 2.50 -10.60
N SER A 94 -8.98 3.57 -11.41
CA SER A 94 -9.86 3.79 -12.56
C SER A 94 -9.78 2.64 -13.58
N ILE A 95 -8.58 2.15 -13.86
CA ILE A 95 -8.36 1.05 -14.80
C ILE A 95 -8.93 -0.26 -14.24
N LEU A 96 -8.60 -0.62 -13.00
CA LEU A 96 -9.04 -1.87 -12.38
C LEU A 96 -10.56 -1.90 -12.19
N ARG A 97 -11.17 -0.78 -11.79
CA ARG A 97 -12.63 -0.65 -11.67
C ARG A 97 -13.34 -0.85 -13.01
N ARG A 98 -12.80 -0.28 -14.10
CA ARG A 98 -13.34 -0.50 -15.46
C ARG A 98 -13.22 -1.95 -15.94
N LYS A 99 -12.31 -2.73 -15.35
CA LYS A 99 -12.17 -4.17 -15.60
C LYS A 99 -13.06 -5.04 -14.71
N GLY A 100 -13.92 -4.43 -13.87
CA GLY A 100 -14.88 -5.15 -13.03
C GLY A 100 -14.30 -5.69 -11.73
N LEU A 101 -13.11 -5.22 -11.32
CA LEU A 101 -12.52 -5.61 -10.03
C LEU A 101 -13.06 -4.76 -8.88
N SER A 102 -13.20 -5.38 -7.72
CA SER A 102 -13.46 -4.70 -6.45
C SER A 102 -12.17 -4.04 -5.97
N VAL A 103 -12.03 -2.74 -6.22
CA VAL A 103 -10.79 -1.99 -5.99
C VAL A 103 -10.99 -0.80 -5.06
N TRP A 104 -10.02 -0.63 -4.15
CA TRP A 104 -9.84 0.52 -3.29
C TRP A 104 -8.48 1.16 -3.55
N SER A 105 -8.32 2.40 -3.13
CA SER A 105 -7.05 3.11 -3.32
C SER A 105 -6.76 4.09 -2.21
N PHE A 106 -5.50 4.17 -1.79
CA PHE A 106 -5.09 4.90 -0.59
C PHE A 106 -3.79 5.68 -0.79
N GLY A 107 -3.51 6.50 0.23
CA GLY A 107 -2.27 7.26 0.46
C GLY A 107 -1.62 6.81 1.76
N THR A 108 -0.29 6.86 1.86
CA THR A 108 0.42 6.59 3.12
C THR A 108 0.86 7.86 3.85
N GLU A 109 0.93 8.99 3.17
CA GLU A 109 1.37 10.24 3.78
C GLU A 109 0.38 10.78 4.81
N SER A 110 0.88 11.73 5.61
CA SER A 110 0.04 12.52 6.52
C SER A 110 -0.79 13.57 5.79
N THR A 111 -0.30 14.06 4.65
CA THR A 111 -0.90 15.15 3.89
C THR A 111 -0.86 14.88 2.39
N VAL A 112 -1.80 15.50 1.67
CA VAL A 112 -1.86 15.45 0.21
C VAL A 112 -1.01 16.58 -0.35
N ARG A 113 -0.03 16.25 -1.20
CA ARG A 113 0.87 17.23 -1.82
C ARG A 113 0.64 17.30 -3.33
N LEU A 114 0.36 18.50 -3.83
CA LEU A 114 0.22 18.80 -5.25
C LEU A 114 1.33 19.75 -5.71
N PRO A 115 1.82 19.64 -6.96
CA PRO A 115 2.74 20.62 -7.52
C PRO A 115 2.14 22.04 -7.46
N GLY A 116 2.89 23.01 -6.96
CA GLY A 116 2.53 24.42 -7.00
C GLY A 116 3.11 25.15 -8.21
N PRO A 117 2.83 26.46 -8.35
CA PRO A 117 3.28 27.27 -9.49
C PRO A 117 4.80 27.49 -9.52
N ARG A 118 5.49 27.28 -8.39
CA ARG A 118 6.95 27.37 -8.30
C ARG A 118 7.54 26.03 -7.89
N PRO A 119 8.67 25.61 -8.50
CA PRO A 119 9.40 24.43 -8.04
C PRO A 119 9.72 24.50 -6.55
N GLY A 120 9.56 23.38 -5.84
CA GLY A 120 9.82 23.29 -4.40
C GLY A 120 8.77 23.94 -3.49
N ARG A 121 7.68 24.50 -4.04
CA ARG A 121 6.56 25.05 -3.25
C ARG A 121 5.27 24.28 -3.54
N PRO A 122 5.06 23.11 -2.93
CA PRO A 122 3.85 22.33 -3.15
C PRO A 122 2.63 23.02 -2.51
N VAL A 123 1.45 22.72 -3.06
CA VAL A 123 0.18 23.00 -2.37
C VAL A 123 -0.16 21.78 -1.52
N VAL A 124 -0.44 22.00 -0.25
CA VAL A 124 -0.65 20.92 0.73
C VAL A 124 -2.08 20.98 1.23
N TYR A 125 -2.72 19.82 1.33
CA TYR A 125 -4.05 19.64 1.90
C TYR A 125 -4.05 18.53 2.95
N ASP A 126 -5.00 18.63 3.88
CA ASP A 126 -5.36 17.53 4.77
C ASP A 126 -6.11 16.43 4.00
N PHE A 127 -6.04 15.18 4.45
CA PHE A 127 -6.78 14.08 3.84
C PHE A 127 -8.31 14.19 4.04
N ALA A 128 -8.77 14.98 5.02
CA ALA A 128 -10.18 15.33 5.18
C ALA A 128 -10.75 16.17 4.02
N ALA A 129 -9.89 16.83 3.24
CA ALA A 129 -10.33 17.63 2.10
C ALA A 129 -10.81 16.75 0.93
N THR A 130 -11.99 17.04 0.40
CA THR A 130 -12.52 16.36 -0.79
C THR A 130 -11.79 16.80 -2.07
N TYR A 131 -11.79 15.96 -3.10
CA TYR A 131 -11.19 16.33 -4.39
C TYR A 131 -11.88 17.56 -5.02
N LYS A 132 -13.18 17.72 -4.75
CA LYS A 132 -13.97 18.88 -5.18
C LYS A 132 -13.52 20.17 -4.48
N GLU A 133 -13.26 20.13 -3.18
CA GLU A 133 -12.74 21.29 -2.45
C GLU A 133 -11.35 21.68 -2.94
N MET A 134 -10.45 20.71 -3.12
CA MET A 134 -9.13 20.94 -3.71
C MET A 134 -9.24 21.56 -5.11
N TYR A 135 -10.13 21.03 -5.96
CA TYR A 135 -10.36 21.55 -7.31
C TYR A 135 -10.78 23.02 -7.27
N ASN A 136 -11.79 23.34 -6.44
CA ASN A 136 -12.30 24.71 -6.33
C ASN A 136 -11.27 25.68 -5.74
N ASP A 137 -10.46 25.24 -4.78
CA ASP A 137 -9.37 26.04 -4.23
C ASP A 137 -8.30 26.36 -5.29
N LEU A 138 -7.86 25.37 -6.06
CA LEU A 138 -6.89 25.58 -7.14
C LEU A 138 -7.43 26.47 -8.26
N VAL A 139 -8.71 26.33 -8.62
CA VAL A 139 -9.36 27.22 -9.60
C VAL A 139 -9.36 28.68 -9.11
N ARG A 140 -9.61 28.92 -7.82
CA ARG A 140 -9.58 30.28 -7.24
C ARG A 140 -8.16 30.84 -7.19
N LYS A 141 -7.15 29.99 -6.95
CA LYS A 141 -5.75 30.40 -6.87
C LYS A 141 -5.17 30.77 -8.23
N ASP A 142 -5.23 29.86 -9.21
CA ASP A 142 -4.71 30.07 -10.56
C ASP A 142 -5.23 29.01 -11.53
N ARG A 143 -6.42 29.24 -12.10
CA ARG A 143 -7.06 28.28 -13.02
C ARG A 143 -6.17 27.94 -14.22
N GLU A 144 -5.50 28.92 -14.82
CA GLU A 144 -4.72 28.69 -16.04
C GLU A 144 -3.50 27.81 -15.76
N CYS A 145 -2.75 28.12 -14.71
CA CYS A 145 -1.59 27.33 -14.29
C CYS A 145 -1.97 25.87 -13.99
N TYR A 146 -3.03 25.66 -13.19
CA TYR A 146 -3.44 24.32 -12.78
C TYR A 146 -4.21 23.54 -13.87
N THR A 147 -4.70 24.22 -14.90
CA THR A 147 -5.17 23.57 -16.13
C THR A 147 -3.98 23.11 -16.96
N HIS A 148 -2.98 23.98 -17.17
CA HIS A 148 -1.81 23.69 -18.00
C HIS A 148 -0.96 22.54 -17.46
N ASN A 149 -0.77 22.46 -16.15
CA ASN A 149 -0.03 21.35 -15.52
C ASN A 149 -0.88 20.07 -15.31
N GLY A 150 -2.14 20.06 -15.74
CA GLY A 150 -3.02 18.90 -15.70
C GLY A 150 -3.61 18.54 -14.33
N ILE A 151 -3.32 19.28 -13.26
CA ILE A 151 -3.81 18.95 -11.90
C ILE A 151 -5.33 19.04 -11.82
N LEU A 152 -5.95 20.06 -12.42
CA LEU A 152 -7.42 20.18 -12.43
C LEU A 152 -8.08 18.99 -13.15
N HIS A 153 -7.46 18.48 -14.22
CA HIS A 153 -7.93 17.28 -14.90
C HIS A 153 -7.84 16.04 -13.99
N ILE A 154 -6.72 15.86 -13.28
CA ILE A 154 -6.53 14.76 -12.33
C ILE A 154 -7.57 14.80 -11.21
N LEU A 155 -7.81 15.98 -10.61
CA LEU A 155 -8.80 16.14 -9.55
C LEU A 155 -10.22 15.87 -10.05
N GLY A 156 -10.58 16.36 -11.24
CA GLY A 156 -11.87 16.07 -11.87
C GLY A 156 -12.07 14.59 -12.20
N ARG A 157 -11.00 13.86 -12.56
CA ARG A 157 -11.04 12.39 -12.70
C ARG A 157 -11.29 11.72 -11.35
N ASN A 158 -10.57 12.15 -10.31
CA ASN A 158 -10.64 11.56 -8.97
C ASN A 158 -12.02 11.74 -8.33
N GLU A 159 -12.62 12.92 -8.45
CA GLU A 159 -13.98 13.23 -7.95
C GLU A 159 -15.04 12.24 -8.48
N ARG A 160 -14.90 11.78 -9.73
CA ARG A 160 -15.82 10.79 -10.33
C ARG A 160 -15.63 9.38 -9.78
N ILE A 161 -14.50 9.10 -9.15
CA ILE A 161 -14.17 7.77 -8.63
C ILE A 161 -14.63 7.65 -7.18
N LYS A 162 -14.26 8.62 -6.33
CA LYS A 162 -14.57 8.68 -4.89
C LYS A 162 -14.48 10.14 -4.38
N PRO A 163 -15.07 10.51 -3.22
CA PRO A 163 -15.19 11.91 -2.82
C PRO A 163 -13.85 12.58 -2.45
N GLY A 164 -12.92 11.84 -1.86
CA GLY A 164 -11.66 12.37 -1.38
C GLY A 164 -10.57 11.31 -1.26
N PRO A 165 -9.32 11.72 -1.00
CA PRO A 165 -8.22 10.82 -0.73
C PRO A 165 -8.41 10.14 0.62
N GLU A 166 -7.91 8.92 0.77
CA GLU A 166 -8.04 8.13 2.00
C GLU A 166 -6.67 7.66 2.45
N ARG A 167 -6.41 7.70 3.77
CA ARG A 167 -5.16 7.20 4.36
C ARG A 167 -5.24 5.71 4.62
N PHE A 168 -4.21 4.98 4.22
CA PHE A 168 -4.17 3.53 4.36
C PHE A 168 -4.20 3.10 5.83
N GLN A 169 -3.47 3.82 6.68
CA GLN A 169 -3.35 3.55 8.12
C GLN A 169 -4.69 3.72 8.87
N GLU A 170 -5.65 4.45 8.31
CA GLU A 170 -6.98 4.66 8.89
C GLU A 170 -8.01 3.64 8.38
N CYS A 171 -7.67 2.89 7.32
CA CYS A 171 -8.54 1.89 6.73
C CYS A 171 -8.49 0.58 7.51
N THR A 172 -9.66 0.05 7.89
CA THR A 172 -9.82 -1.25 8.59
C THR A 172 -10.34 -2.37 7.68
N ASP A 173 -10.54 -2.11 6.39
CA ASP A 173 -10.99 -3.12 5.43
C ASP A 173 -9.95 -4.22 5.18
N PHE A 174 -10.44 -5.39 4.76
CA PHE A 174 -9.64 -6.55 4.39
C PHE A 174 -9.48 -6.66 2.87
N PHE A 175 -8.25 -6.95 2.43
CA PHE A 175 -7.88 -7.12 1.02
C PHE A 175 -7.17 -8.44 0.80
N ASP A 176 -7.35 -9.03 -0.38
CA ASP A 176 -6.62 -10.22 -0.81
C ASP A 176 -5.22 -9.83 -1.31
N VAL A 177 -5.15 -8.71 -2.05
CA VAL A 177 -3.92 -8.19 -2.66
C VAL A 177 -3.83 -6.67 -2.50
N ILE A 178 -2.66 -6.18 -2.10
CA ILE A 178 -2.32 -4.76 -2.00
C ILE A 178 -1.17 -4.47 -2.95
N PHE A 179 -1.38 -3.58 -3.91
CA PHE A 179 -0.34 -3.07 -4.80
C PHE A 179 0.20 -1.74 -4.27
N THR A 180 1.51 -1.60 -4.18
CA THR A 180 2.16 -0.33 -3.82
C THR A 180 2.89 0.26 -5.02
N CYS A 181 2.89 1.59 -5.14
CA CYS A 181 3.40 2.27 -6.33
C CYS A 181 4.89 2.64 -6.29
N GLU A 182 5.57 2.44 -5.16
CA GLU A 182 7.00 2.66 -4.94
C GLU A 182 7.47 2.00 -3.64
N GLU A 183 8.78 1.79 -3.51
CA GLU A 183 9.39 1.04 -2.40
C GLU A 183 9.15 1.70 -1.02
N SER A 184 9.24 3.02 -0.91
CA SER A 184 8.93 3.75 0.33
C SER A 184 7.48 3.55 0.80
N VAL A 185 6.54 3.48 -0.15
CA VAL A 185 5.12 3.20 0.14
C VAL A 185 4.96 1.73 0.56
N TYR A 186 5.68 0.82 -0.09
CA TYR A 186 5.72 -0.59 0.30
C TYR A 186 6.17 -0.76 1.75
N ASP A 187 7.30 -0.18 2.14
CA ASP A 187 7.83 -0.27 3.50
C ASP A 187 6.82 0.25 4.52
N THR A 188 6.21 1.40 4.24
CA THR A 188 5.18 2.01 5.11
C THR A 188 3.95 1.10 5.27
N VAL A 189 3.49 0.48 4.18
CA VAL A 189 2.34 -0.44 4.22
C VAL A 189 2.67 -1.70 5.01
N VAL A 190 3.85 -2.28 4.82
CA VAL A 190 4.27 -3.48 5.56
C VAL A 190 4.44 -3.17 7.04
N GLU A 191 5.06 -2.04 7.39
CA GLU A 191 5.22 -1.60 8.78
C GLU A 191 3.86 -1.42 9.47
N ASP A 192 2.94 -0.71 8.82
CA ASP A 192 1.59 -0.48 9.35
C ASP A 192 0.85 -1.81 9.56
N LEU A 193 0.85 -2.71 8.57
CA LEU A 193 0.22 -4.03 8.70
C LEU A 193 0.85 -4.91 9.80
N CYS A 194 2.16 -4.82 10.01
CA CYS A 194 2.85 -5.53 11.09
C CYS A 194 2.55 -4.96 12.48
N SER A 195 2.23 -3.67 12.56
CA SER A 195 1.92 -2.99 13.83
C SER A 195 0.49 -3.23 14.33
N ARG A 196 -0.44 -3.61 13.43
CA ARG A 196 -1.84 -3.86 13.75
C ARG A 196 -2.02 -5.18 14.52
N GLU A 197 -2.94 -5.19 15.47
CA GLU A 197 -3.35 -6.43 16.15
C GLU A 197 -4.06 -7.38 15.16
N GLN A 198 -3.66 -8.65 15.19
CA GLN A 198 -4.15 -9.65 14.26
C GLN A 198 -5.46 -10.27 14.75
N GLN A 199 -6.55 -10.10 13.99
CA GLN A 199 -7.87 -10.60 14.38
C GLN A 199 -8.29 -11.89 13.66
N THR A 200 -8.01 -12.02 12.36
CA THR A 200 -8.61 -13.07 11.51
C THR A 200 -7.63 -14.14 11.02
N LEU A 201 -6.32 -13.95 11.24
CA LEU A 201 -5.22 -14.75 10.71
C LEU A 201 -5.21 -14.91 9.16
N GLN A 202 -6.02 -14.14 8.43
CA GLN A 202 -6.09 -14.21 6.97
C GLN A 202 -4.86 -13.53 6.36
N PRO A 203 -4.14 -14.20 5.43
CA PRO A 203 -2.98 -13.62 4.79
C PRO A 203 -3.39 -12.55 3.78
N VAL A 204 -2.54 -11.54 3.63
CA VAL A 204 -2.63 -10.53 2.56
C VAL A 204 -1.33 -10.52 1.75
N HIS A 205 -1.45 -10.42 0.43
CA HIS A 205 -0.31 -10.30 -0.46
C HIS A 205 -0.01 -8.83 -0.73
N VAL A 206 1.19 -8.37 -0.35
CA VAL A 206 1.67 -7.02 -0.65
C VAL A 206 2.68 -7.08 -1.79
N ILE A 207 2.40 -6.39 -2.89
CA ILE A 207 3.18 -6.42 -4.12
C ILE A 207 3.59 -5.01 -4.51
N ASN A 208 4.89 -4.73 -4.52
CA ASN A 208 5.40 -3.46 -5.02
C ASN A 208 5.54 -3.45 -6.54
N MET A 209 5.04 -2.39 -7.15
CA MET A 209 5.21 -2.06 -8.56
C MET A 209 5.72 -0.62 -8.66
N ASP A 210 7.01 -0.44 -8.94
CA ASP A 210 7.59 0.89 -9.09
C ASP A 210 7.03 1.60 -10.34
N ILE A 211 6.16 2.58 -10.12
CA ILE A 211 5.50 3.35 -11.16
C ILE A 211 6.14 4.73 -11.19
N LYS A 212 6.86 5.01 -12.30
CA LYS A 212 7.43 6.32 -12.58
C LYS A 212 6.33 7.31 -12.95
N ALA A 213 6.42 8.52 -12.40
CA ALA A 213 5.58 9.66 -12.73
C ALA A 213 6.28 10.57 -13.75
#